data_AF-A0A7S2WEA7-F1
#
_entry.id   AF-A0A7S2WEA7-F1
#
_cell.length_a   1.000
_cell.length_b   1.000
_cell.length_c   1.000
_cell.angle_alpha   90.00
_cell.angle_beta   90.00
_cell.angle_gamma   90.00
#
_symmetry.space_group_name_H-M   'P 1'
#
loop_
_entity.id
_entity.type
_entity.pdbx_description
1 polymer ?
#
loop_
_entity_poly.entity_id
_entity_poly.type
_entity_poly.pdbx_seq_one_letter_code
_entity_poly.pdbx_strand_id
1 'polypeptide(L)'
;GRDIGALIRRRLIDTESNFAFGEGGAGTWSDGKLTTRIGRNSDAVRHVLETLVGYGAPDKILVDGAPHLGTNNLVKLLRNMRNDLRELGAEVRFGARVNHIHMDKENNRVTGVDVEYTRAIMMEDDGLPQGEKETIYADAVVLAAGHSARDI
;
A
#
# COMPACT_ATOMS: atom_id res chain seq x y z
N GLY A 1 6.25 10.89 1.01
CA GLY A 1 7.29 11.70 1.68
C GLY A 1 7.22 13.16 1.30
N ARG A 2 7.51 13.47 0.03
CA ARG A 2 7.41 14.83 -0.54
C ARG A 2 6.06 15.49 -0.23
N ASP A 3 4.96 14.81 -0.57
CA ASP A 3 3.62 15.39 -0.50
C ASP A 3 3.12 15.54 0.93
N ILE A 4 3.45 14.59 1.83
CA ILE A 4 3.24 14.74 3.27
C ILE A 4 3.98 15.98 3.81
N GLY A 5 5.23 16.20 3.39
CA GLY A 5 5.99 17.38 3.75
C GLY A 5 5.35 18.68 3.25
N ALA A 6 4.80 18.68 2.04
CA ALA A 6 4.06 19.81 1.48
C ALA A 6 2.76 20.08 2.26
N LEU A 7 2.02 19.04 2.62
CA LEU A 7 0.80 19.14 3.42
C LEU A 7 1.08 19.73 4.80
N ILE A 8 2.11 19.23 5.51
CA ILE A 8 2.43 19.70 6.86
C ILE A 8 2.96 21.13 6.83
N ARG A 9 3.93 21.44 5.96
CA ARG A 9 4.65 22.73 5.98
C ARG A 9 3.95 23.84 5.21
N ARG A 10 3.21 23.50 4.15
CA ARG A 10 2.64 24.46 3.20
C ARG A 10 1.12 24.36 3.09
N ARG A 11 0.48 23.43 3.81
CA ARG A 11 -0.97 23.17 3.74
C ARG A 11 -1.48 22.84 2.33
N LEU A 12 -0.59 22.32 1.47
CA LEU A 12 -0.92 21.87 0.14
C LEU A 12 -1.28 20.38 0.20
N ILE A 13 -2.54 20.07 -0.09
CA ILE A 13 -3.04 18.70 -0.13
C ILE A 13 -3.06 18.17 -1.55
N ASP A 14 -2.53 16.96 -1.72
CA ASP A 14 -2.74 16.12 -2.89
C ASP A 14 -3.76 15.04 -2.48
N THR A 15 -4.91 14.98 -3.16
CA THR A 15 -6.00 14.05 -2.83
C THR A 15 -5.62 12.59 -3.09
N GLU A 16 -4.61 12.35 -3.93
CA GLU A 16 -4.15 11.02 -4.35
C GLU A 16 -2.86 10.59 -3.64
N SER A 17 -2.23 11.50 -2.88
CA SER A 17 -1.03 11.23 -2.10
C SER A 17 -1.00 12.03 -0.79
N ASN A 18 -1.54 11.41 0.26
CA ASN A 18 -1.71 12.03 1.57
C ASN A 18 -1.56 11.00 2.70
N PHE A 19 -2.01 11.33 3.91
CA PHE A 19 -1.89 10.42 5.06
C PHE A 19 -2.66 9.11 4.89
N ALA A 20 -3.71 9.08 4.06
CA ALA A 20 -4.47 7.86 3.78
C ALA A 20 -3.92 7.08 2.58
N PHE A 21 -3.44 7.79 1.54
CA PHE A 21 -3.10 7.19 0.25
C PHE A 21 -1.61 7.30 -0.10
N GLY A 22 -1.07 6.18 -0.58
CA GLY A 22 0.33 6.02 -0.95
C GLY A 22 0.85 4.65 -0.52
N GLU A 23 2.16 4.43 -0.73
CA GLU A 23 2.83 3.19 -0.31
C GLU A 23 2.65 2.93 1.20
N GLY A 24 2.18 1.72 1.53
CA GLY A 24 1.88 1.28 2.91
C GLY A 24 0.62 1.88 3.52
N GLY A 25 -0.14 2.68 2.75
CA GLY A 25 -1.42 3.25 3.16
C GLY A 25 -1.34 4.11 4.43
N ALA A 26 -2.41 4.10 5.21
CA ALA A 26 -2.55 4.91 6.42
C ALA A 26 -1.54 4.57 7.54
N GLY A 27 -0.91 3.40 7.48
CA GLY A 27 0.06 2.96 8.47
C GLY A 27 1.42 3.67 8.36
N THR A 28 1.81 4.12 7.17
CA THR A 28 3.20 4.55 6.87
C THR A 28 3.65 5.75 7.67
N TRP A 29 2.80 6.77 7.83
CA TRP A 29 3.11 8.01 8.53
C TRP A 29 2.54 8.02 9.95
N SER A 30 2.76 6.93 10.68
CA SER A 30 2.28 6.73 12.05
C SER A 30 3.41 6.32 13.00
N ASP A 31 3.08 6.23 14.29
CA ASP A 31 3.96 5.65 15.32
C ASP A 31 4.24 4.14 15.06
N GLY A 32 3.46 3.49 14.20
CA GLY A 32 3.67 2.10 13.82
C GLY A 32 3.45 1.13 14.97
N LYS A 33 2.48 1.41 15.85
CA LYS A 33 2.11 0.53 16.97
C LYS A 33 1.54 -0.79 16.44
N LEU A 34 2.12 -1.90 16.89
CA LEU A 34 1.71 -3.24 16.49
C LEU A 34 0.79 -3.82 17.57
N THR A 35 -0.51 -3.79 17.30
CA THR A 35 -1.55 -4.29 18.23
C THR A 35 -2.27 -5.49 17.63
N THR A 36 -2.81 -6.38 18.47
CA THR A 36 -3.55 -7.56 18.03
C THR A 36 -4.76 -7.82 18.94
N ARG A 37 -5.82 -8.41 18.37
CA ARG A 37 -7.03 -8.86 19.09
C ARG A 37 -7.15 -10.37 19.22
N ILE A 38 -6.28 -11.13 18.55
CA ILE A 38 -6.31 -12.61 18.50
C ILE A 38 -5.20 -13.27 19.33
N GLY A 39 -4.54 -12.48 20.19
CA GLY A 39 -3.44 -12.92 21.02
C GLY A 39 -2.09 -12.88 20.30
N ARG A 40 -1.06 -12.42 21.02
CA ARG A 40 0.29 -12.23 20.49
C ARG A 40 0.98 -13.53 20.07
N ASN A 41 0.67 -14.61 20.79
CA ASN A 41 1.29 -15.91 20.57
C ASN A 41 0.54 -16.74 19.51
N SER A 42 -0.45 -16.17 18.83
CA SER A 42 -1.06 -16.85 17.68
C SER A 42 -0.06 -16.92 16.53
N ASP A 43 -0.07 -18.05 15.82
CA ASP A 43 0.85 -18.29 14.70
C ASP A 43 0.73 -17.20 13.62
N ALA A 44 -0.48 -16.72 13.37
CA ALA A 44 -0.74 -15.64 12.41
C ALA A 44 -0.06 -14.32 12.82
N VAL A 45 -0.16 -13.92 14.10
CA VAL A 45 0.50 -12.69 14.59
C VAL A 45 2.02 -12.87 14.56
N ARG A 46 2.51 -14.04 14.98
CA ARG A 46 3.94 -14.33 15.00
C ARG A 46 4.53 -14.29 13.59
N HIS A 47 3.86 -14.90 12.62
CA HIS A 47 4.25 -14.87 11.21
C HIS A 47 4.35 -13.44 10.68
N VAL A 48 3.39 -12.56 10.98
CA VAL A 48 3.45 -11.15 10.58
C VAL A 48 4.64 -10.44 11.22
N LEU A 49 4.89 -10.63 12.52
CA LEU A 49 6.02 -9.99 13.21
C LEU A 49 7.38 -10.47 12.66
N GLU A 50 7.53 -11.78 12.44
CA GLU A 50 8.75 -12.37 11.86
C GLU A 50 8.97 -11.89 10.43
N THR A 51 7.90 -11.78 9.63
CA THR A 51 7.96 -11.21 8.28
C THR A 51 8.43 -9.76 8.33
N LEU A 52 7.88 -8.94 9.24
CA LEU A 52 8.32 -7.54 9.39
C LEU A 52 9.81 -7.45 9.73
N VAL A 53 10.30 -8.30 10.63
CA VAL A 53 11.74 -8.40 10.96
C VAL A 53 12.57 -8.79 9.74
N GLY A 54 12.12 -9.78 8.97
CA GLY A 54 12.78 -10.22 7.74
C GLY A 54 12.98 -9.08 6.71
N TYR A 55 12.05 -8.13 6.67
CA TYR A 55 12.16 -6.94 5.81
C TYR A 55 12.84 -5.73 6.47
N GLY A 56 13.45 -5.91 7.65
CA GLY A 56 14.29 -4.92 8.29
C GLY A 56 13.63 -4.14 9.44
N ALA A 57 12.53 -4.63 10.01
CA ALA A 57 12.08 -4.17 11.31
C ALA A 57 13.03 -4.63 12.44
N PRO A 58 13.10 -3.91 13.57
CA PRO A 58 13.95 -4.31 14.70
C PRO A 58 13.49 -5.61 15.37
N ASP A 59 14.40 -6.56 15.62
CA ASP A 59 14.10 -7.85 16.27
C ASP A 59 13.35 -7.73 17.60
N LYS A 60 13.56 -6.63 18.34
CA LYS A 60 12.88 -6.36 19.61
C LYS A 60 11.35 -6.42 19.49
N ILE A 61 10.78 -6.18 18.31
CA ILE A 61 9.32 -6.25 18.12
C ILE A 61 8.75 -7.65 18.40
N LEU A 62 9.57 -8.70 18.35
CA LEU A 62 9.17 -10.08 18.64
C LEU A 62 8.93 -10.31 20.13
N VAL A 63 9.59 -9.55 21.01
CA VAL A 63 9.52 -9.73 22.46
C VAL A 63 8.82 -8.58 23.20
N ASP A 64 8.86 -7.36 22.65
CA ASP A 64 8.28 -6.17 23.29
C ASP A 64 6.77 -6.31 23.51
N GLY A 65 6.29 -6.10 24.75
CA GLY A 65 4.87 -6.21 25.08
C GLY A 65 3.95 -5.22 24.34
N ALA A 66 4.48 -4.05 23.96
CA ALA A 66 3.79 -3.04 23.17
C ALA A 66 4.73 -2.50 22.07
N PRO A 67 5.00 -3.31 21.02
CA PRO A 67 5.99 -2.96 20.02
C PRO A 67 5.49 -1.82 19.12
N HIS A 68 6.42 -0.98 18.70
CA HIS A 68 6.20 0.06 17.72
C HIS A 68 7.39 0.13 16.76
N LEU A 69 7.11 0.43 15.49
CA LEU A 69 8.14 0.53 14.45
C LEU A 69 8.67 1.96 14.28
N GLY A 70 7.78 2.95 14.37
CA GLY A 70 8.06 4.32 13.95
C GLY A 70 8.16 4.49 12.44
N THR A 71 7.85 5.70 11.96
CA THR A 71 7.80 6.08 10.54
C THR A 71 9.05 5.72 9.74
N ASN A 72 10.25 5.94 10.29
CA ASN A 72 11.50 5.70 9.56
C ASN A 72 11.71 4.22 9.21
N ASN A 73 11.40 3.33 10.17
CA ASN A 73 11.48 1.89 9.93
C ASN A 73 10.40 1.42 8.96
N LEU A 74 9.17 1.96 9.07
CA LEU A 74 8.09 1.66 8.13
C LEU A 74 8.48 1.99 6.69
N VAL A 75 9.02 3.19 6.44
CA VAL A 75 9.43 3.58 5.08
C VAL A 75 10.52 2.66 4.54
N LYS A 76 11.51 2.27 5.36
CA LYS A 76 12.57 1.33 4.95
C LYS A 76 11.99 -0.05 4.62
N LEU A 77 11.17 -0.58 5.52
CA LEU A 77 10.55 -1.90 5.41
C LEU A 77 9.66 -2.02 4.17
N LEU A 78 8.82 -1.02 3.92
CA LEU A 78 7.93 -1.00 2.75
C LEU A 78 8.72 -1.02 1.43
N ARG A 79 9.84 -0.28 1.35
CA ARG A 79 10.71 -0.29 0.17
C ARG A 79 11.34 -1.67 -0.05
N ASN A 80 11.78 -2.33 1.01
CA ASN A 80 12.35 -3.68 0.93
C ASN A 80 11.30 -4.67 0.44
N MET A 81 10.10 -4.66 1.03
CA MET A 81 8.98 -5.51 0.59
C MET A 81 8.62 -5.27 -0.87
N ARG A 82 8.53 -4.00 -1.30
CA ARG A 82 8.23 -3.69 -2.70
C ARG A 82 9.30 -4.21 -3.65
N ASN A 83 10.58 -4.07 -3.30
CA ASN A 83 11.67 -4.54 -4.15
C ASN A 83 11.64 -6.06 -4.27
N ASP A 84 11.45 -6.78 -3.16
CA ASP A 84 11.32 -8.25 -3.17
C ASP A 84 10.11 -8.71 -4.00
N LEU A 85 8.95 -8.06 -3.83
CA LEU A 85 7.78 -8.33 -4.67
C LEU A 85 8.09 -8.16 -6.17
N ARG A 86 8.84 -7.10 -6.55
CA ARG A 86 9.25 -6.88 -7.94
C ARG A 86 10.25 -7.92 -8.44
N GLU A 87 11.18 -8.35 -7.60
CA GLU A 87 12.14 -9.44 -7.92
C GLU A 87 11.42 -10.77 -8.12
N LEU A 88 10.33 -11.02 -7.39
CA LEU A 88 9.45 -12.17 -7.57
C LEU A 88 8.51 -12.04 -8.79
N GLY A 89 8.60 -10.95 -9.55
CA GLY A 89 7.81 -10.71 -10.78
C GLY A 89 6.46 -10.04 -10.54
N ALA A 90 6.16 -9.57 -9.34
CA ALA A 90 4.95 -8.80 -9.08
C ALA A 90 5.08 -7.36 -9.63
N GLU A 91 4.03 -6.90 -10.29
CA GLU A 91 3.97 -5.53 -10.77
C GLU A 91 3.39 -4.60 -9.70
N VAL A 92 4.06 -3.47 -9.45
CA VAL A 92 3.61 -2.45 -8.49
C VAL A 92 3.50 -1.11 -9.21
N ARG A 93 2.25 -0.73 -9.54
CA ARG A 93 1.88 0.53 -10.18
C ARG A 93 1.47 1.56 -9.13
N PHE A 94 2.28 2.60 -8.95
CA PHE A 94 1.89 3.75 -8.12
C PHE A 94 1.04 4.72 -8.94
N GLY A 95 0.40 5.69 -8.29
CA GLY A 95 -0.38 6.73 -8.98
C GLY A 95 -1.45 6.18 -9.90
N ALA A 96 -1.89 4.95 -9.65
CA ALA A 96 -2.85 4.19 -10.42
C ALA A 96 -4.04 3.92 -9.51
N ARG A 97 -5.19 4.50 -9.82
CA ARG A 97 -6.42 4.36 -9.05
C ARG A 97 -7.40 3.48 -9.82
N VAL A 98 -7.95 2.46 -9.16
CA VAL A 98 -9.04 1.66 -9.71
C VAL A 98 -10.34 2.45 -9.57
N ASN A 99 -11.03 2.67 -10.68
CA ASN A 99 -12.31 3.39 -10.72
C ASN A 99 -13.51 2.48 -11.01
N HIS A 100 -13.27 1.29 -11.58
CA HIS A 100 -14.34 0.36 -11.94
C HIS A 100 -13.86 -1.09 -11.84
N ILE A 101 -14.75 -1.99 -11.44
CA ILE A 101 -14.54 -3.44 -11.41
C ILE A 101 -15.46 -4.06 -12.46
N HIS A 102 -14.87 -4.76 -13.41
CA HIS A 102 -15.63 -5.45 -14.46
C HIS A 102 -16.18 -6.78 -13.93
N MET A 103 -17.47 -6.99 -14.12
CA MET A 103 -18.17 -8.20 -13.70
C MET A 103 -18.87 -8.83 -14.90
N ASP A 104 -18.58 -10.09 -15.16
CA ASP A 104 -19.44 -10.96 -15.95
C ASP A 104 -20.66 -11.32 -15.10
N LYS A 105 -21.81 -10.75 -15.48
CA LYS A 105 -23.07 -10.94 -14.76
C LYS A 105 -23.70 -12.32 -14.97
N GLU A 106 -23.42 -12.97 -16.10
CA GLU A 106 -23.98 -14.29 -16.41
C GLU A 106 -23.27 -15.36 -15.58
N ASN A 107 -21.95 -15.24 -15.44
CA ASN A 107 -21.12 -16.19 -14.70
C ASN A 107 -20.80 -15.76 -13.25
N ASN A 108 -21.28 -14.58 -12.82
CA ASN A 108 -21.01 -13.98 -11.52
C ASN A 108 -19.51 -13.97 -11.15
N ARG A 109 -18.67 -13.53 -12.10
CA ARG A 109 -17.21 -13.49 -11.95
C ARG A 109 -16.65 -12.11 -12.28
N VAL A 110 -15.59 -11.73 -11.57
CA VAL A 110 -14.77 -10.57 -11.94
C VAL A 110 -13.97 -10.91 -13.20
N THR A 111 -13.79 -9.91 -14.07
CA THR A 111 -13.02 -10.05 -15.31
C THR A 111 -11.89 -9.03 -15.44
N GLY A 112 -11.83 -8.04 -14.54
CA GLY A 112 -10.79 -7.04 -14.54
C GLY A 112 -11.18 -5.76 -13.81
N VAL A 113 -10.36 -4.72 -14.00
CA VAL A 113 -10.57 -3.38 -13.44
C VAL A 113 -10.19 -2.29 -14.44
N ASP A 114 -10.87 -1.14 -14.37
CA ASP A 114 -10.41 0.08 -15.02
C ASP A 114 -9.54 0.88 -14.06
N VAL A 115 -8.39 1.31 -14.56
CA VAL A 115 -7.40 2.09 -13.84
C VAL A 115 -7.26 3.45 -14.49
N GLU A 116 -7.18 4.49 -13.67
CA GLU A 116 -6.83 5.85 -14.07
C GLU A 116 -5.51 6.26 -13.41
N TYR A 117 -4.57 6.75 -14.22
CA TYR A 117 -3.29 7.24 -13.73
C TYR A 117 -3.43 8.67 -13.22
N THR A 118 -3.47 8.82 -11.91
CA THR A 118 -3.80 10.10 -11.25
C THR A 118 -2.61 11.03 -11.12
N ARG A 119 -1.40 10.56 -11.42
CA ARG A 119 -0.17 11.36 -11.48
C ARG A 119 0.74 10.89 -12.61
N ALA A 120 1.41 11.85 -13.26
CA ALA A 120 2.59 11.55 -14.06
C ALA A 120 3.68 11.01 -13.12
N ILE A 121 4.00 9.72 -13.25
CA ILE A 121 5.12 9.16 -12.52
C ILE A 121 6.35 9.29 -13.39
N MET A 122 7.26 10.16 -12.99
CA MET A 122 8.62 10.15 -13.52
C MET A 122 9.36 8.97 -12.87
N MET A 123 9.09 7.75 -13.32
CA MET A 123 10.09 6.67 -13.26
C MET A 123 11.03 6.85 -14.45
N GLU A 124 12.25 6.35 -14.33
CA GLU A 124 13.35 6.60 -15.28
C GLU A 124 13.15 6.00 -16.68
N ASP A 125 12.09 5.24 -16.93
CA ASP A 125 11.64 4.86 -18.26
C ASP A 125 10.10 4.93 -18.28
N ASP A 126 9.55 5.61 -19.29
CA ASP A 126 8.15 5.50 -19.76
C ASP A 126 7.03 6.12 -18.90
N GLY A 127 7.27 7.26 -18.25
CA GLY A 127 6.25 7.91 -17.42
C GLY A 127 4.91 8.14 -18.15
N LEU A 128 3.87 7.39 -17.74
CA LEU A 128 2.52 7.55 -18.28
C LEU A 128 1.97 8.94 -17.90
N PRO A 129 1.38 9.70 -18.84
CA PRO A 129 0.78 10.99 -18.57
C PRO A 129 -0.39 10.88 -17.57
N GLN A 130 -0.55 11.92 -16.75
CA GLN A 130 -1.70 12.05 -15.86
C GLN A 130 -3.01 12.03 -16.67
N GLY A 131 -3.98 11.24 -16.23
CA GLY A 131 -5.30 11.10 -16.85
C GLY A 131 -5.40 9.96 -17.86
N GLU A 132 -4.32 9.23 -18.12
CA GLU A 132 -4.37 8.01 -18.91
C GLU A 132 -5.22 6.94 -18.22
N LYS A 133 -5.91 6.13 -19.03
CA LYS A 133 -6.79 5.06 -18.57
C LYS A 133 -6.45 3.77 -19.26
N GLU A 134 -6.54 2.69 -18.52
CA GLU A 134 -6.32 1.33 -19.02
C GLU A 134 -7.31 0.37 -18.38
N THR A 135 -7.50 -0.79 -19.01
CA THR A 135 -8.21 -1.92 -18.41
C THR A 135 -7.21 -3.03 -18.13
N ILE A 136 -7.16 -3.49 -16.89
CA ILE A 136 -6.38 -4.66 -16.48
C ILE A 136 -7.33 -5.85 -16.37
N TYR A 137 -7.14 -6.86 -17.21
CA TYR A 137 -7.90 -8.11 -17.14
C TYR A 137 -7.34 -9.02 -16.06
N ALA A 138 -8.24 -9.58 -15.23
CA ALA A 138 -7.86 -10.47 -14.15
C ALA A 138 -9.03 -11.38 -13.75
N ASP A 139 -8.72 -12.63 -13.37
CA ASP A 139 -9.70 -13.59 -12.87
C ASP A 139 -10.13 -13.36 -11.41
N ALA A 140 -9.34 -12.59 -10.67
CA ALA A 140 -9.56 -12.29 -9.25
C ALA A 140 -9.09 -10.87 -8.91
N VAL A 141 -9.83 -10.20 -8.02
CA VAL A 141 -9.50 -8.87 -7.52
C VAL A 141 -9.64 -8.87 -6.00
N VAL A 142 -8.60 -8.38 -5.30
CA VAL A 142 -8.60 -8.21 -3.84
C VAL A 142 -8.76 -6.74 -3.51
N LEU A 143 -9.84 -6.38 -2.82
CA LEU A 143 -10.08 -5.01 -2.35
C LEU A 143 -9.45 -4.79 -0.98
N ALA A 144 -8.28 -4.15 -0.96
CA ALA A 144 -7.55 -3.76 0.25
C ALA A 144 -7.32 -2.24 0.31
N ALA A 145 -8.30 -1.45 -0.14
CA ALA A 145 -8.17 0.01 -0.32
C ALA A 145 -8.20 0.84 0.98
N GLY A 146 -8.56 0.24 2.11
CA GLY A 146 -8.74 0.93 3.38
C GLY A 146 -10.04 1.76 3.43
N HIS A 147 -10.46 2.14 4.65
CA HIS A 147 -11.77 2.77 4.88
C HIS A 147 -11.89 4.21 4.34
N SER A 148 -10.79 4.83 3.91
CA SER A 148 -10.77 6.19 3.39
C SER A 148 -11.14 6.25 1.90
N ALA A 149 -11.10 5.12 1.19
CA ALA A 149 -11.58 4.99 -0.18
C ALA A 149 -13.12 4.94 -0.18
N ARG A 150 -13.74 6.12 -0.18
CA ARG A 150 -15.21 6.29 -0.13
C ARG A 150 -15.86 6.26 -1.51
N ASP A 151 -15.02 6.30 -2.54
CA ASP A 151 -15.32 6.39 -3.96
C ASP A 151 -15.30 5.02 -4.67
N ILE A 152 -14.93 3.95 -3.96
CA ILE A 152 -15.02 2.55 -4.39
C ILE A 152 -16.39 1.96 -4.04
#